data_AF-A0A1E4V082-F1
#
_entry.id   AF-A0A1E4V082-F1
#
_cell.length_a   1.000
_cell.length_b   1.000
_cell.length_c   1.000
_cell.angle_alpha   90.00
_cell.angle_beta   90.00
_cell.angle_gamma   90.00
#
_symmetry.space_group_name_H-M   'P 1'
#
loop_
_entity.id
_entity.type
_entity.pdbx_description
1 polymer ?
#
loop_
_entity_poly.entity_id
_entity_poly.type
_entity_poly.pdbx_seq_one_letter_code
_entity_poly.pdbx_strand_id
1 'polypeptide(L)'
;MPSGTSSAVSDEIDLGELLRTLYRQKVIILLVTFLVTVVAAGYAFLATPYYQVQSLIRPVSQGTLDALNSTGVYELTPADALGRVAGSLSSYERRLAFFRDNQPLFAGLVPEGQAFEQAFERFNQDAFSMLQPDPKKTNNLSQYVGISLTYADGMDGAAVVNGFVEYVIEHERARIKDDLDVLVRNRLANLDSRMAAARASYQASKEAEIAALMEANSLKRAQVADELAALRREVKSRRENRIEMLDEAIQIAESLGISGPTTPSAMADQRGSDQVIRTEINSRDIPLYFMGAAALRAEREVLSERKNDDFTEPRIAELEAQLTLLENNRQVDVLRQRADSDEDIYLSTLASLREERSALESIAFNPDGMQIVRVDRLAQTPDDPIKPKRTLIIAIGLVLGGMLGLMTALFRHVLRGRVG
;
A
#
# COMPACT_ATOMS: atom_id res chain seq x y z
N MET A 1 -53.65 76.79 -68.88
CA MET A 1 -53.01 76.73 -67.55
C MET A 1 -53.08 75.29 -67.04
N PRO A 2 -52.07 74.84 -66.26
CA PRO A 2 -51.66 73.44 -66.05
C PRO A 2 -52.36 72.74 -64.86
N SER A 3 -52.18 71.41 -64.69
CA SER A 3 -51.87 70.67 -63.43
C SER A 3 -51.79 69.15 -63.69
N GLY A 4 -50.89 68.43 -62.98
CA GLY A 4 -50.48 67.05 -63.30
C GLY A 4 -51.02 65.92 -62.41
N THR A 5 -50.42 64.73 -62.51
CA THR A 5 -50.15 63.75 -61.44
C THR A 5 -49.37 62.54 -62.00
N SER A 6 -48.60 61.94 -61.10
CA SER A 6 -47.58 60.90 -61.27
C SER A 6 -48.08 59.60 -61.89
N SER A 7 -47.26 59.05 -62.79
CA SER A 7 -47.22 57.66 -63.22
C SER A 7 -47.05 56.70 -62.03
N ALA A 8 -47.81 55.61 -62.05
CA ALA A 8 -47.47 54.32 -61.45
C ALA A 8 -48.10 53.25 -62.35
N VAL A 9 -47.35 52.79 -63.34
CA VAL A 9 -47.71 51.61 -64.13
C VAL A 9 -47.56 50.41 -63.22
N SER A 10 -48.67 49.72 -62.96
CA SER A 10 -48.71 48.45 -62.24
C SER A 10 -47.98 47.41 -63.06
N ASP A 11 -46.73 47.14 -62.70
CA ASP A 11 -45.95 45.99 -63.15
C ASP A 11 -46.51 44.74 -62.42
N GLU A 12 -47.71 44.32 -62.80
CA GLU A 12 -48.32 43.09 -62.28
C GLU A 12 -47.71 41.89 -63.03
N ILE A 13 -46.98 41.03 -62.31
CA ILE A 13 -46.46 39.78 -62.84
C ILE A 13 -47.65 38.85 -63.16
N ASP A 14 -48.01 38.70 -64.43
CA ASP A 14 -49.07 37.78 -64.85
C ASP A 14 -48.60 36.31 -64.77
N LEU A 15 -49.04 35.61 -63.72
CA LEU A 15 -48.70 34.22 -63.45
C LEU A 15 -49.14 33.27 -64.58
N GLY A 16 -50.21 33.61 -65.32
CA GLY A 16 -50.71 32.81 -66.44
C GLY A 16 -49.78 32.85 -67.66
N GLU A 17 -49.18 34.01 -67.93
CA GLU A 17 -48.21 34.18 -69.01
C GLU A 17 -46.88 33.47 -68.70
N LEU A 18 -46.44 33.54 -67.44
CA LEU A 18 -45.29 32.80 -66.92
C LEU A 18 -45.44 31.28 -67.09
N LEU A 19 -46.61 30.71 -66.81
CA LEU A 19 -46.85 29.27 -67.01
C LEU A 19 -46.84 28.87 -68.49
N ARG A 20 -47.40 29.69 -69.39
CA ARG A 20 -47.39 29.43 -70.83
C ARG A 20 -45.98 29.50 -71.42
N THR A 21 -45.16 30.44 -70.96
CA THR A 21 -43.76 30.60 -71.42
C THR A 21 -42.90 29.41 -70.96
N LEU A 22 -43.07 28.94 -69.73
CA LEU A 22 -42.44 27.72 -69.22
C LEU A 22 -42.88 26.47 -70.01
N TYR A 23 -44.18 26.31 -70.28
CA TYR A 23 -44.68 25.17 -71.06
C TYR A 23 -44.12 25.13 -72.50
N ARG A 24 -43.94 26.30 -73.13
CA ARG A 24 -43.34 26.41 -74.47
C ARG A 24 -41.86 26.02 -74.47
N GLN A 25 -41.17 26.16 -73.34
CA GLN A 25 -39.75 25.81 -73.16
C GLN A 25 -39.52 24.48 -72.45
N LYS A 26 -40.55 23.62 -72.33
CA LYS A 26 -40.48 22.32 -71.64
C LYS A 26 -39.31 21.41 -72.08
N VAL A 27 -38.90 21.49 -73.35
CA VAL A 27 -37.75 20.73 -73.87
C VAL A 27 -36.44 21.20 -73.25
N ILE A 28 -36.26 22.52 -73.07
CA ILE A 28 -35.06 23.09 -72.43
C ILE A 28 -35.01 22.69 -70.96
N ILE A 29 -36.16 22.82 -70.26
CA ILE A 29 -36.28 22.42 -68.85
C ILE A 29 -35.93 20.94 -68.70
N LEU A 30 -36.50 20.07 -69.54
CA LEU A 30 -36.22 18.63 -69.52
C LEU A 30 -34.75 18.30 -69.84
N LEU A 31 -34.15 18.94 -70.85
CA LEU A 31 -32.75 18.69 -71.21
C LEU A 31 -31.78 19.12 -70.11
N VAL A 32 -31.99 20.30 -69.52
CA VAL A 32 -31.16 20.79 -68.41
C VAL A 32 -31.33 19.91 -67.18
N THR A 33 -32.57 19.53 -66.85
CA THR A 33 -32.86 18.61 -65.74
C THR A 33 -32.18 17.26 -65.96
N PHE A 34 -32.30 16.70 -67.16
CA PHE A 34 -31.67 15.43 -67.52
C PHE A 34 -30.15 15.51 -67.42
N LEU A 35 -29.52 16.54 -67.98
CA LEU A 35 -28.07 16.74 -67.92
C LEU A 35 -27.57 16.80 -66.46
N VAL A 36 -28.20 17.63 -65.62
CA VAL A 36 -27.83 17.76 -64.20
C VAL A 36 -28.03 16.44 -63.46
N THR A 37 -29.11 15.72 -63.74
CA THR A 37 -29.39 14.41 -63.14
C THR A 37 -28.36 13.36 -63.56
N VAL A 38 -27.93 13.34 -64.82
CA VAL A 38 -26.87 12.44 -65.31
C VAL A 38 -25.53 12.75 -64.63
N VAL A 39 -25.18 14.02 -64.46
CA VAL A 39 -23.96 14.42 -63.72
C VAL A 39 -24.04 13.99 -62.25
N ALA A 40 -25.19 14.20 -61.60
CA ALA A 40 -25.41 13.78 -60.21
C ALA A 40 -25.35 12.25 -60.05
N ALA A 41 -25.92 11.50 -60.99
CA ALA A 41 -25.83 10.04 -61.02
C ALA A 41 -24.39 9.59 -61.25
N GLY A 42 -23.68 10.18 -62.22
CA GLY A 42 -22.27 9.90 -62.48
C GLY A 42 -21.42 10.09 -61.22
N TYR A 43 -21.59 11.21 -60.51
CA TYR A 43 -20.92 11.44 -59.22
C TYR A 43 -21.31 10.38 -58.16
N ALA A 44 -22.60 10.05 -58.03
CA ALA A 44 -23.08 9.09 -57.04
C ALA A 44 -22.50 7.66 -57.23
N PHE A 45 -22.15 7.28 -58.47
CA PHE A 45 -21.53 5.99 -58.78
C PHE A 45 -19.99 6.02 -58.78
N LEU A 46 -19.36 7.17 -59.04
CA LEU A 46 -17.90 7.33 -59.01
C LEU A 46 -17.34 7.64 -57.61
N ALA A 47 -18.13 8.27 -56.74
CA ALA A 47 -17.69 8.62 -55.40
C ALA A 47 -17.40 7.35 -54.58
N THR A 48 -16.30 7.37 -53.83
CA THR A 48 -15.84 6.24 -53.01
C THR A 48 -16.91 5.88 -51.96
N PRO A 49 -17.31 4.60 -51.85
CA PRO A 49 -18.22 4.17 -50.81
C PRO A 49 -17.51 4.20 -49.46
N TYR A 50 -18.23 4.64 -48.43
CA TYR A 50 -17.80 4.58 -47.04
C TYR A 50 -18.72 3.65 -46.27
N TYR A 51 -18.13 2.80 -45.44
CA TYR A 51 -18.78 1.82 -44.59
C TYR A 51 -18.59 2.20 -43.12
N GLN A 52 -19.48 1.72 -42.26
CA GLN A 52 -19.40 1.93 -40.82
C GLN A 52 -19.51 0.60 -40.08
N VAL A 53 -18.55 0.35 -39.19
CA VAL A 53 -18.56 -0.80 -38.27
C VAL A 53 -18.54 -0.32 -36.83
N GLN A 54 -19.00 -1.18 -35.92
CA GLN A 54 -19.01 -0.87 -34.49
C GLN A 54 -18.81 -2.12 -33.64
N SER A 55 -18.09 -1.95 -32.54
CA SER A 55 -17.96 -2.96 -31.49
C SER A 55 -18.45 -2.39 -30.16
N LEU A 56 -19.16 -3.20 -29.38
CA LEU A 56 -19.71 -2.83 -28.08
C LEU A 56 -19.17 -3.76 -27.00
N ILE A 57 -18.72 -3.17 -25.90
CA ILE A 57 -18.28 -3.82 -24.68
C ILE A 57 -19.23 -3.50 -23.52
N ARG A 58 -19.32 -4.43 -22.57
CA ARG A 58 -20.13 -4.33 -21.35
C ARG A 58 -19.33 -4.79 -20.13
N PRO A 59 -19.78 -4.42 -18.92
CA PRO A 59 -19.19 -4.95 -17.70
C PRO A 59 -19.33 -6.48 -17.64
N VAL A 60 -18.33 -7.14 -17.06
CA VAL A 60 -18.42 -8.55 -16.68
C VAL A 60 -19.30 -8.74 -15.44
N SER A 61 -19.64 -9.99 -15.12
CA SER A 61 -20.25 -10.31 -13.83
C SER A 61 -19.29 -10.05 -12.68
N GLN A 62 -19.83 -9.74 -11.50
CA GLN A 62 -19.01 -9.50 -10.29
C GLN A 62 -18.04 -10.65 -10.02
N GLY A 63 -18.52 -11.90 -10.11
CA GLY A 63 -17.72 -13.10 -9.85
C GLY A 63 -16.50 -13.31 -10.77
N THR A 64 -16.46 -12.64 -11.92
CA THR A 64 -15.33 -12.75 -12.86
C THR A 64 -14.06 -12.07 -12.33
N LEU A 65 -14.22 -11.05 -11.48
CA LEU A 65 -13.10 -10.29 -10.89
C LEU A 65 -12.77 -10.77 -9.47
N ASP A 66 -13.49 -11.75 -8.94
CA ASP A 66 -13.30 -12.25 -7.57
C ASP A 66 -11.89 -12.80 -7.34
N ALA A 67 -11.29 -13.48 -8.33
CA ALA A 67 -9.92 -13.99 -8.19
C ALA A 67 -8.89 -12.86 -7.94
N LEU A 68 -9.10 -11.70 -8.56
CA LEU A 68 -8.27 -10.51 -8.34
C LEU A 68 -8.60 -9.88 -6.98
N ASN A 69 -9.89 -9.68 -6.69
CA ASN A 69 -10.34 -9.02 -5.47
C ASN A 69 -10.05 -9.86 -4.21
N SER A 70 -10.04 -11.19 -4.32
CA SER A 70 -9.72 -12.13 -3.24
C SER A 70 -8.27 -12.04 -2.78
N THR A 71 -7.38 -11.43 -3.58
CA THR A 71 -6.01 -11.15 -3.15
C THR A 71 -5.97 -10.17 -1.97
N GLY A 72 -7.00 -9.32 -1.79
CA GLY A 72 -7.04 -8.27 -0.77
C GLY A 72 -6.00 -7.17 -0.95
N VAL A 73 -5.32 -7.16 -2.11
CA VAL A 73 -4.28 -6.18 -2.47
C VAL A 73 -4.80 -5.20 -3.52
N TYR A 74 -5.61 -5.69 -4.46
CA TYR A 74 -6.16 -4.89 -5.55
C TYR A 74 -7.66 -5.10 -5.65
N GLU A 75 -8.41 -4.01 -5.80
CA GLU A 75 -9.86 -4.04 -5.98
C GLU A 75 -10.25 -3.45 -7.34
N LEU A 76 -11.04 -4.20 -8.09
CA LEU A 76 -11.60 -3.77 -9.36
C LEU A 76 -13.08 -4.13 -9.44
N THR A 77 -13.93 -3.12 -9.57
CA THR A 77 -15.36 -3.33 -9.83
C THR A 77 -15.61 -3.48 -11.33
N PRO A 78 -16.67 -4.19 -11.77
CA PRO A 78 -17.00 -4.28 -13.19
C PRO A 78 -17.25 -2.93 -13.87
N ALA A 79 -17.75 -1.93 -13.12
CA ALA A 79 -17.96 -0.58 -13.64
C ALA A 79 -16.63 0.16 -13.84
N ASP A 80 -15.70 0.05 -12.89
CA ASP A 80 -14.37 0.65 -13.01
C ASP A 80 -13.55 -0.03 -14.11
N ALA A 81 -13.66 -1.35 -14.24
CA ALA A 81 -13.07 -2.13 -15.31
C ALA A 81 -13.54 -1.63 -16.69
N LEU A 82 -14.85 -1.45 -16.86
CA LEU A 82 -15.42 -0.86 -18.08
C LEU A 82 -14.91 0.56 -18.30
N GLY A 83 -14.86 1.39 -17.26
CA GLY A 83 -14.38 2.77 -17.34
C GLY A 83 -12.92 2.87 -17.76
N ARG A 84 -12.04 2.00 -17.25
CA ARG A 84 -10.62 1.92 -17.63
C ARG A 84 -10.46 1.56 -19.10
N VAL A 85 -11.13 0.50 -19.55
CA VAL A 85 -11.11 0.08 -20.96
C VAL A 85 -11.69 1.17 -21.85
N ALA A 86 -12.78 1.83 -21.45
CA ALA A 86 -13.38 2.95 -22.18
C ALA A 86 -12.43 4.15 -22.33
N GLY A 87 -11.75 4.54 -21.26
CA GLY A 87 -10.73 5.59 -21.29
C GLY A 87 -9.59 5.23 -22.24
N SER A 88 -9.13 3.97 -22.19
CA SER A 88 -8.05 3.46 -23.03
C SER A 88 -8.45 3.36 -24.52
N LEU A 89 -9.69 2.95 -24.82
CA LEU A 89 -10.26 2.99 -26.18
C LEU A 89 -10.33 4.41 -26.76
N SER A 90 -10.64 5.40 -25.92
CA SER A 90 -10.69 6.80 -26.35
C SER A 90 -9.31 7.46 -26.48
N SER A 91 -8.25 6.83 -25.94
CA SER A 91 -6.92 7.41 -25.91
C SER A 91 -6.32 7.58 -27.31
N TYR A 92 -5.78 8.77 -27.57
CA TYR A 92 -5.03 9.06 -28.79
C TYR A 92 -3.77 8.20 -28.90
N GLU A 93 -3.00 8.13 -27.81
CA GLU A 93 -1.74 7.38 -27.74
C GLU A 93 -1.95 5.90 -28.03
N ARG A 94 -3.03 5.31 -27.49
CA ARG A 94 -3.38 3.89 -27.73
C ARG A 94 -3.73 3.64 -29.18
N ARG A 95 -4.53 4.52 -29.77
CA ARG A 95 -4.88 4.43 -31.20
C ARG A 95 -3.65 4.57 -32.08
N LEU A 96 -2.77 5.52 -31.79
CA LEU A 96 -1.52 5.72 -32.54
C LEU A 96 -0.60 4.50 -32.44
N ALA A 97 -0.43 3.96 -31.23
CA ALA A 97 0.38 2.76 -31.01
C ALA A 97 -0.18 1.56 -31.79
N PHE A 98 -1.48 1.29 -31.67
CA PHE A 98 -2.13 0.23 -32.45
C PHE A 98 -1.96 0.43 -33.95
N PHE A 99 -2.13 1.65 -34.45
CA PHE A 99 -1.97 1.99 -35.85
C PHE A 99 -0.54 1.73 -36.33
N ARG A 100 0.46 2.11 -35.53
CA ARG A 100 1.89 1.88 -35.80
C ARG A 100 2.25 0.40 -35.81
N ASP A 101 1.68 -0.39 -34.91
CA ASP A 101 2.01 -1.81 -34.76
C ASP A 101 1.25 -2.70 -35.76
N ASN A 102 0.17 -2.18 -36.36
CA ASN A 102 -0.71 -2.90 -37.27
C ASN A 102 -0.78 -2.26 -38.67
N GLN A 103 0.33 -1.71 -39.16
CA GLN A 103 0.40 -1.04 -40.48
C GLN A 103 -0.25 -1.79 -41.64
N PRO A 104 -0.18 -3.14 -41.74
CA PRO A 104 -0.82 -3.88 -42.82
C PRO A 104 -2.35 -3.69 -42.89
N LEU A 105 -3.03 -3.48 -41.76
CA LEU A 105 -4.48 -3.21 -41.72
C LEU A 105 -4.85 -1.85 -42.30
N PHE A 106 -3.87 -0.96 -42.42
CA PHE A 106 -4.00 0.42 -42.87
C PHE A 106 -3.31 0.65 -44.21
N ALA A 107 -2.97 -0.43 -44.93
CA ALA A 107 -2.42 -0.36 -46.28
C ALA A 107 -3.37 0.43 -47.20
N GLY A 108 -2.83 1.43 -47.91
CA GLY A 108 -3.62 2.31 -48.78
C GLY A 108 -4.12 3.60 -48.12
N LEU A 109 -4.00 3.76 -46.79
CA LEU A 109 -4.29 5.04 -46.12
C LEU A 109 -3.14 6.04 -46.18
N VAL A 110 -1.91 5.57 -46.34
CA VAL A 110 -0.70 6.40 -46.39
C VAL A 110 -0.39 6.70 -47.86
N PRO A 111 -0.61 7.92 -48.36
CA PRO A 111 -0.24 8.28 -49.72
C PRO A 111 1.28 8.28 -49.89
N GLU A 112 1.77 7.99 -51.10
CA GLU A 112 3.20 8.04 -51.40
C GLU A 112 3.81 9.41 -51.00
N GLY A 113 4.89 9.37 -50.21
CA GLY A 113 5.63 10.56 -49.78
C GLY A 113 5.07 11.30 -48.54
N GLN A 114 4.01 10.81 -47.90
CA GLN A 114 3.51 11.39 -46.64
C GLN A 114 4.08 10.71 -45.40
N ALA A 115 4.24 11.50 -44.33
CA ALA A 115 4.60 10.96 -43.03
C ALA A 115 3.44 10.13 -42.46
N PHE A 116 3.79 9.00 -41.84
CA PHE A 116 2.85 8.05 -41.27
C PHE A 116 1.91 8.70 -40.24
N GLU A 117 2.45 9.55 -39.37
CA GLU A 117 1.70 10.27 -38.33
C GLU A 117 0.67 11.26 -38.93
N GLN A 118 0.97 11.88 -40.09
CA GLN A 118 0.03 12.79 -40.73
C GLN A 118 -1.15 12.03 -41.35
N ALA A 119 -0.90 10.84 -41.91
CA ALA A 119 -1.95 9.97 -42.42
C ALA A 119 -2.84 9.47 -41.28
N PHE A 120 -2.24 9.08 -40.15
CA PHE A 120 -2.97 8.71 -38.94
C PHE A 120 -3.84 9.86 -38.43
N GLU A 121 -3.32 11.09 -38.33
CA GLU A 121 -4.09 12.22 -37.77
C GLU A 121 -5.36 12.49 -38.57
N ARG A 122 -5.28 12.50 -39.90
CA ARG A 122 -6.45 12.67 -40.78
C ARG A 122 -7.46 11.54 -40.60
N PHE A 123 -6.96 10.29 -40.57
CA PHE A 123 -7.82 9.13 -40.37
C PHE A 123 -8.51 9.20 -38.99
N ASN A 124 -7.76 9.53 -37.94
CA ASN A 124 -8.24 9.52 -36.57
C ASN A 124 -9.33 10.58 -36.30
N GLN A 125 -9.21 11.77 -36.91
CA GLN A 125 -10.16 12.87 -36.74
C GLN A 125 -11.56 12.53 -37.29
N ASP A 126 -11.63 11.87 -38.45
CA ASP A 126 -12.88 11.67 -39.18
C ASP A 126 -13.47 10.26 -39.03
N ALA A 127 -12.63 9.26 -38.75
CA ALA A 127 -13.04 7.85 -38.84
C ALA A 127 -13.57 7.28 -37.52
N PHE A 128 -13.00 7.63 -36.37
CA PHE A 128 -13.35 7.02 -35.08
C PHE A 128 -14.36 7.83 -34.28
N SER A 129 -15.33 7.14 -33.69
CA SER A 129 -16.23 7.73 -32.69
C SER A 129 -16.53 6.78 -31.55
N MET A 130 -16.62 7.32 -30.34
CA MET A 130 -17.00 6.56 -29.14
C MET A 130 -18.53 6.47 -29.06
N LEU A 131 -19.02 5.27 -28.72
CA LEU A 131 -20.43 4.98 -28.48
C LEU A 131 -20.64 4.84 -26.97
N GLN A 132 -21.52 5.65 -26.41
CA GLN A 132 -21.87 5.60 -24.99
C GLN A 132 -23.36 5.95 -24.79
N PRO A 133 -23.98 5.45 -23.71
CA PRO A 133 -25.32 5.87 -23.32
C PRO A 133 -25.40 7.39 -23.19
N ASP A 134 -26.51 7.98 -23.62
CA ASP A 134 -26.71 9.42 -23.51
C ASP A 134 -26.73 9.82 -22.03
N PRO A 135 -25.81 10.71 -21.57
CA PRO A 135 -25.75 11.12 -20.17
C PRO A 135 -27.00 11.87 -19.73
N LYS A 136 -27.80 12.40 -20.66
CA LYS A 136 -29.05 13.12 -20.37
C LYS A 136 -30.27 12.20 -20.25
N LYS A 137 -30.14 10.92 -20.58
CA LYS A 137 -31.23 9.94 -20.46
C LYS A 137 -31.09 9.17 -19.15
N THR A 138 -32.02 9.39 -18.22
CA THR A 138 -32.07 8.74 -16.91
C THR A 138 -32.47 7.27 -16.95
N ASN A 139 -33.01 6.78 -18.08
CA ASN A 139 -33.54 5.42 -18.22
C ASN A 139 -32.61 4.51 -19.05
N ASN A 140 -31.31 4.58 -18.80
CA ASN A 140 -30.35 3.69 -19.45
C ASN A 140 -30.42 2.30 -18.81
N LEU A 141 -31.08 1.37 -19.50
CA LEU A 141 -31.34 0.00 -19.03
C LEU A 141 -30.06 -0.87 -18.90
N SER A 142 -28.93 -0.46 -19.49
CA SER A 142 -27.64 -1.14 -19.33
C SER A 142 -26.45 -0.23 -19.64
N GLN A 143 -25.37 -0.35 -18.86
CA GLN A 143 -24.08 0.27 -19.16
C GLN A 143 -23.41 -0.45 -20.34
N TYR A 144 -22.97 0.31 -21.32
CA TYR A 144 -22.15 -0.16 -22.43
C TYR A 144 -21.19 0.94 -22.86
N VAL A 145 -20.08 0.55 -23.47
CA VAL A 145 -19.20 1.46 -24.20
C VAL A 145 -18.89 0.80 -25.53
N GLY A 146 -18.64 1.56 -26.57
CA GLY A 146 -18.21 1.01 -27.84
C GLY A 146 -17.38 1.98 -28.63
N ILE A 147 -16.85 1.48 -29.72
CA ILE A 147 -16.16 2.26 -30.72
C ILE A 147 -16.79 1.97 -32.08
N SER A 148 -16.94 3.01 -32.90
CA SER A 148 -17.32 2.87 -34.29
C SER A 148 -16.25 3.48 -35.19
N LEU A 149 -16.09 2.85 -36.35
CA LEU A 149 -15.14 3.25 -37.38
C LEU A 149 -15.88 3.45 -38.69
N THR A 150 -15.70 4.63 -39.30
CA THR A 150 -16.13 4.94 -40.66
C THR A 150 -14.92 4.90 -41.58
N TYR A 151 -14.94 4.05 -42.60
CA TYR A 151 -13.80 3.79 -43.46
C TYR A 151 -14.21 3.72 -44.93
N ALA A 152 -13.28 4.02 -45.83
CA ALA A 152 -13.48 3.91 -47.26
C ALA A 152 -13.40 2.44 -47.71
N ASP A 153 -14.03 2.14 -48.84
CA ASP A 153 -13.93 0.83 -49.48
C ASP A 153 -12.47 0.41 -49.72
N GLY A 154 -12.19 -0.89 -49.57
CA GLY A 154 -10.83 -1.45 -49.67
C GLY A 154 -10.07 -1.62 -48.35
N MET A 155 -10.64 -1.21 -47.20
CA MET A 155 -10.10 -1.48 -45.87
C MET A 155 -10.93 -2.51 -45.11
N ASP A 156 -10.28 -3.37 -44.32
CA ASP A 156 -10.97 -4.24 -43.36
C ASP A 156 -11.25 -3.52 -42.04
N GLY A 157 -12.30 -2.70 -42.04
CA GLY A 157 -12.69 -1.97 -40.84
C GLY A 157 -13.09 -2.87 -39.67
N ALA A 158 -13.62 -4.08 -39.93
CA ALA A 158 -14.00 -5.02 -38.88
C ALA A 158 -12.77 -5.57 -38.15
N ALA A 159 -11.71 -5.94 -38.88
CA ALA A 159 -10.43 -6.33 -38.31
C ALA A 159 -9.79 -5.18 -37.51
N VAL A 160 -9.85 -3.94 -38.02
CA VAL A 160 -9.33 -2.76 -37.31
C VAL A 160 -10.05 -2.56 -35.96
N VAL A 161 -11.38 -2.55 -35.95
CA VAL A 161 -12.14 -2.31 -34.72
C VAL A 161 -12.00 -3.46 -33.72
N ASN A 162 -12.15 -4.71 -34.17
CA ASN A 162 -12.01 -5.86 -33.26
C ASN A 162 -10.58 -5.98 -32.74
N GLY A 163 -9.58 -5.79 -33.60
CA GLY A 163 -8.17 -5.81 -33.22
C GLY A 163 -7.81 -4.69 -32.26
N PHE A 164 -8.33 -3.48 -32.45
CA PHE A 164 -8.08 -2.37 -31.52
C PHE A 164 -8.73 -2.59 -30.14
N VAL A 165 -9.95 -3.12 -30.11
CA VAL A 165 -10.62 -3.48 -28.85
C VAL A 165 -9.81 -4.54 -28.10
N GLU A 166 -9.36 -5.60 -28.80
CA GLU A 166 -8.53 -6.64 -28.21
C GLU A 166 -7.19 -6.09 -27.69
N TYR A 167 -6.50 -5.28 -28.50
CA TYR A 167 -5.25 -4.62 -28.13
C TYR A 167 -5.38 -3.80 -26.84
N VAL A 168 -6.48 -3.05 -26.70
CA VAL A 168 -6.73 -2.27 -25.50
C VAL A 168 -7.03 -3.17 -24.29
N ILE A 169 -7.81 -4.24 -24.47
CA ILE A 169 -8.11 -5.18 -23.38
C ILE A 169 -6.82 -5.85 -22.88
N GLU A 170 -5.96 -6.32 -23.78
CA GLU A 170 -4.66 -6.91 -23.44
C GLU A 170 -3.75 -5.90 -22.74
N HIS A 171 -3.75 -4.65 -23.21
CA HIS A 171 -2.98 -3.60 -22.56
C HIS A 171 -3.44 -3.32 -21.13
N GLU A 172 -4.75 -3.15 -20.91
CA GLU A 172 -5.27 -2.91 -19.55
C GLU A 172 -5.05 -4.12 -18.63
N ARG A 173 -5.07 -5.34 -19.18
CA ARG A 173 -4.75 -6.56 -18.44
C ARG A 173 -3.30 -6.59 -17.97
N ALA A 174 -2.36 -6.29 -18.87
CA ALA A 174 -0.94 -6.18 -18.53
C ALA A 174 -0.72 -5.09 -17.46
N ARG A 175 -1.39 -3.94 -17.62
CA ARG A 175 -1.30 -2.84 -16.66
C ARG A 175 -1.84 -3.21 -15.27
N ILE A 176 -2.96 -3.93 -15.17
CA ILE A 176 -3.49 -4.41 -13.89
C ILE A 176 -2.48 -5.34 -13.20
N LYS A 177 -1.82 -6.22 -13.96
CA LYS A 177 -0.76 -7.08 -13.45
C LYS A 177 0.39 -6.25 -12.87
N ASP A 178 0.89 -5.28 -13.64
CA ASP A 178 2.00 -4.42 -13.21
C ASP A 178 1.64 -3.62 -11.95
N ASP A 179 0.42 -3.06 -11.90
CA ASP A 179 -0.08 -2.36 -10.73
C ASP A 179 -0.10 -3.29 -9.51
N LEU A 180 -0.65 -4.50 -9.64
CA LEU A 180 -0.68 -5.50 -8.56
C LEU A 180 0.74 -5.84 -8.08
N ASP A 181 1.68 -6.09 -8.98
CA ASP A 181 3.08 -6.40 -8.65
C ASP A 181 3.77 -5.23 -7.92
N VAL A 182 3.44 -3.98 -8.26
CA VAL A 182 3.90 -2.80 -7.52
C VAL A 182 3.30 -2.76 -6.12
N LEU A 183 1.98 -2.98 -5.98
CA LEU A 183 1.31 -2.95 -4.69
C LEU A 183 1.83 -4.05 -3.75
N VAL A 184 1.99 -5.29 -4.24
CA VAL A 184 2.55 -6.41 -3.48
C VAL A 184 3.96 -6.07 -3.01
N ARG A 185 4.85 -5.60 -3.89
CA ARG A 185 6.22 -5.19 -3.52
C ARG A 185 6.24 -4.12 -2.44
N ASN A 186 5.40 -3.08 -2.57
CA ASN A 186 5.31 -2.01 -1.58
C ASN A 186 4.84 -2.53 -0.21
N ARG A 187 3.88 -3.45 -0.19
CA ARG A 187 3.37 -4.04 1.05
C ARG A 187 4.39 -4.97 1.70
N LEU A 188 5.10 -5.78 0.92
CA LEU A 188 6.23 -6.59 1.40
C LEU A 188 7.33 -5.71 2.02
N ALA A 189 7.73 -4.63 1.34
CA ALA A 189 8.73 -3.70 1.87
C ALA A 189 8.29 -3.02 3.19
N ASN A 190 6.99 -2.75 3.34
CA ASN A 190 6.43 -2.24 4.60
C ASN A 190 6.50 -3.29 5.71
N LEU A 191 6.12 -4.54 5.43
CA LEU A 191 6.22 -5.65 6.38
C LEU A 191 7.68 -5.87 6.81
N ASP A 192 8.62 -5.80 5.89
CA ASP A 192 10.06 -5.98 6.17
C ASP A 192 10.60 -4.91 7.11
N SER A 193 10.21 -3.65 6.85
CA SER A 193 10.50 -2.53 7.76
C SER A 193 9.92 -2.76 9.15
N ARG A 194 8.68 -3.25 9.26
CA ARG A 194 8.03 -3.54 10.55
C ARG A 194 8.69 -4.69 11.29
N MET A 195 9.03 -5.78 10.59
CA MET A 195 9.73 -6.92 11.18
C MET A 195 11.12 -6.50 11.67
N ALA A 196 11.85 -5.68 10.90
CA ALA A 196 13.15 -5.14 11.32
C ALA A 196 13.01 -4.24 12.56
N ALA A 197 12.01 -3.35 12.60
CA ALA A 197 11.73 -2.52 13.76
C ALA A 197 11.36 -3.35 15.00
N ALA A 198 10.56 -4.41 14.83
CA ALA A 198 10.19 -5.31 15.93
C ALA A 198 11.41 -6.04 16.52
N ARG A 199 12.32 -6.54 15.66
CA ARG A 199 13.58 -7.14 16.10
C ARG A 199 14.47 -6.15 16.86
N ALA A 200 14.66 -4.95 16.29
CA ALA A 200 15.46 -3.91 16.93
C ALA A 200 14.87 -3.50 18.29
N SER A 201 13.55 -3.38 18.40
CA SER A 201 12.87 -3.09 19.67
C SER A 201 13.08 -4.20 20.69
N TYR A 202 12.96 -5.47 20.30
CA TYR A 202 13.18 -6.59 21.19
C TYR A 202 14.63 -6.66 21.68
N GLN A 203 15.59 -6.46 20.79
CA GLN A 203 16.99 -6.44 21.15
C GLN A 203 17.31 -5.30 22.14
N ALA A 204 16.80 -4.10 21.89
CA ALA A 204 16.95 -2.97 22.81
C ALA A 204 16.31 -3.24 24.18
N SER A 205 15.11 -3.85 24.22
CA SER A 205 14.46 -4.24 25.48
C SER A 205 15.24 -5.32 26.23
N LYS A 206 15.77 -6.32 25.52
CA LYS A 206 16.62 -7.38 26.09
C LYS A 206 17.89 -6.80 26.70
N GLU A 207 18.57 -5.89 26.00
CA GLU A 207 19.79 -5.23 26.49
C GLU A 207 19.50 -4.36 27.72
N ALA A 208 18.38 -3.62 27.73
CA ALA A 208 17.95 -2.84 28.88
C ALA A 208 17.62 -3.73 30.10
N GLU A 209 16.96 -4.88 29.89
CA GLU A 209 16.66 -5.85 30.95
C GLU A 209 17.95 -6.46 31.53
N ILE A 210 18.90 -6.84 30.68
CA ILE A 210 20.22 -7.32 31.13
C ILE A 210 20.93 -6.25 31.96
N ALA A 211 20.94 -5.00 31.51
CA ALA A 211 21.56 -3.90 32.23
C ALA A 211 20.92 -3.68 33.61
N ALA A 212 19.58 -3.66 33.69
CA ALA A 212 18.85 -3.51 34.93
C ALA A 212 19.10 -4.67 35.92
N LEU A 213 19.12 -5.92 35.42
CA LEU A 213 19.45 -7.10 36.23
C LEU A 213 20.88 -7.04 36.75
N MET A 214 21.84 -6.59 35.93
CA MET A 214 23.23 -6.44 36.34
C MET A 214 23.42 -5.32 37.37
N GLU A 215 22.72 -4.20 37.22
CA GLU A 215 22.73 -3.09 38.18
C GLU A 215 22.12 -3.51 39.52
N ALA A 216 20.96 -4.18 39.50
CA ALA A 216 20.34 -4.70 40.71
C ALA A 216 21.25 -5.71 41.43
N ASN A 217 21.93 -6.57 40.67
CA ASN A 217 22.83 -7.57 41.23
C ASN A 217 24.11 -6.92 41.80
N SER A 218 24.69 -5.91 41.12
CA SER A 218 25.86 -5.18 41.61
C SER A 218 25.55 -4.40 42.89
N LEU A 219 24.39 -3.73 42.96
CA LEU A 219 23.91 -3.05 44.16
C LEU A 219 23.73 -4.04 45.31
N LYS A 220 23.10 -5.19 45.06
CA LYS A 220 22.89 -6.20 46.11
C LYS A 220 24.21 -6.76 46.63
N ARG A 221 25.18 -7.01 45.75
CA ARG A 221 26.53 -7.43 46.15
C ARG A 221 27.21 -6.37 47.02
N ALA A 222 27.12 -5.09 46.67
CA ALA A 222 27.68 -4.01 47.48
C ALA A 222 27.05 -3.97 48.89
N GLN A 223 25.71 -4.06 48.97
CA GLN A 223 24.99 -4.09 50.25
C GLN A 223 25.41 -5.26 51.14
N VAL A 224 25.49 -6.47 50.57
CA VAL A 224 25.91 -7.66 51.34
C VAL A 224 27.38 -7.56 51.76
N ALA A 225 28.24 -6.99 50.92
CA ALA A 225 29.64 -6.75 51.26
C ALA A 225 29.80 -5.72 52.39
N ASP A 226 29.00 -4.65 52.38
CA ASP A 226 28.99 -3.63 53.44
C ASP A 226 28.50 -4.22 54.77
N GLU A 227 27.43 -5.03 54.75
CA GLU A 227 26.91 -5.75 55.93
C GLU A 227 27.97 -6.70 56.49
N LEU A 228 28.61 -7.50 55.62
CA LEU A 228 29.70 -8.40 56.00
C LEU A 228 30.88 -7.65 56.63
N ALA A 229 31.29 -6.52 56.06
CA ALA A 229 32.37 -5.69 56.58
C ALA A 229 32.01 -5.00 57.90
N ALA A 230 30.74 -4.63 58.11
CA ALA A 230 30.25 -4.11 59.38
C ALA A 230 30.26 -5.19 60.47
N LEU A 231 29.74 -6.38 60.15
CA LEU A 231 29.66 -7.50 61.08
C LEU A 231 31.05 -8.00 61.52
N ARG A 232 32.00 -8.10 60.58
CA ARG A 232 33.40 -8.40 60.90
C ARG A 232 34.05 -7.37 61.83
N ARG A 233 33.77 -6.07 61.62
CA ARG A 233 34.25 -5.01 62.51
C ARG A 233 33.61 -5.10 63.90
N GLU A 234 32.32 -5.40 63.97
CA GLU A 234 31.61 -5.56 65.23
C GLU A 234 32.17 -6.73 66.04
N VAL A 235 32.32 -7.90 65.43
CA VAL A 235 32.85 -9.07 66.12
C VAL A 235 34.30 -8.84 66.58
N LYS A 236 35.13 -8.19 65.75
CA LYS A 236 36.49 -7.78 66.14
C LYS A 236 36.47 -6.85 67.35
N SER A 237 35.60 -5.83 67.36
CA SER A 237 35.46 -4.91 68.49
C SER A 237 34.96 -5.63 69.76
N ARG A 238 34.02 -6.57 69.64
CA ARG A 238 33.59 -7.41 70.77
C ARG A 238 34.75 -8.22 71.35
N ARG A 239 35.63 -8.76 70.50
CA ARG A 239 36.86 -9.46 70.95
C ARG A 239 37.83 -8.50 71.66
N GLU A 240 38.07 -7.32 71.10
CA GLU A 240 38.95 -6.30 71.71
C GLU A 240 38.42 -5.86 73.09
N ASN A 241 37.13 -5.54 73.19
CA ASN A 241 36.50 -5.19 74.46
C ASN A 241 36.57 -6.36 75.47
N ARG A 242 36.42 -7.61 75.01
CA ARG A 242 36.57 -8.80 75.87
C ARG A 242 37.99 -8.93 76.40
N ILE A 243 39.01 -8.63 75.59
CA ILE A 243 40.41 -8.62 76.03
C ILE A 243 40.63 -7.55 77.11
N GLU A 244 40.10 -6.34 76.92
CA GLU A 244 40.20 -5.27 77.93
C GLU A 244 39.50 -5.65 79.24
N MET A 245 38.29 -6.21 79.17
CA MET A 245 37.58 -6.73 80.35
C MET A 245 38.35 -7.85 81.06
N LEU A 246 39.01 -8.73 80.30
CA LEU A 246 39.87 -9.78 80.85
C LEU A 246 41.10 -9.18 81.51
N ASP A 247 41.71 -8.14 80.93
CA ASP A 247 42.86 -7.42 81.50
C ASP A 247 42.52 -6.79 82.85
N GLU A 248 41.38 -6.11 82.96
CA GLU A 248 40.89 -5.57 84.24
C GLU A 248 40.64 -6.68 85.26
N ALA A 249 39.99 -7.76 84.85
CA ALA A 249 39.68 -8.89 85.73
C ALA A 249 40.94 -9.62 86.22
N ILE A 250 41.96 -9.76 85.36
CA ILE A 250 43.27 -10.32 85.73
C ILE A 250 43.95 -9.44 86.77
N GLN A 251 43.98 -8.12 86.56
CA GLN A 251 44.57 -7.17 87.53
C GLN A 251 43.88 -7.24 88.89
N ILE A 252 42.54 -7.28 88.92
CA ILE A 252 41.77 -7.41 90.17
C ILE A 252 42.07 -8.78 90.82
N ALA A 253 42.05 -9.88 90.06
CA ALA A 253 42.35 -11.21 90.57
C ALA A 253 43.76 -11.31 91.17
N GLU A 254 44.77 -10.73 90.52
CA GLU A 254 46.14 -10.67 91.02
C GLU A 254 46.22 -9.85 92.33
N SER A 255 45.57 -8.68 92.37
CA SER A 255 45.54 -7.84 93.58
C SER A 255 44.88 -8.52 94.78
N LEU A 256 43.91 -9.41 94.53
CA LEU A 256 43.19 -10.18 95.53
C LEU A 256 43.84 -11.55 95.85
N GLY A 257 44.93 -11.91 95.17
CA GLY A 257 45.63 -13.19 95.38
C GLY A 257 44.93 -14.42 94.79
N ILE A 258 44.05 -14.23 93.80
CA ILE A 258 43.25 -15.28 93.17
C ILE A 258 43.99 -15.88 91.98
N SER A 259 44.67 -17.01 92.19
CA SER A 259 45.42 -17.68 91.10
C SER A 259 44.54 -18.60 90.25
N GLY A 260 43.59 -19.32 90.87
CA GLY A 260 42.69 -20.27 90.21
C GLY A 260 41.22 -19.99 90.49
N PRO A 261 40.30 -20.74 89.84
CA PRO A 261 38.86 -20.54 89.99
C PRO A 261 38.41 -20.68 91.45
N THR A 262 37.66 -19.70 91.93
CA THR A 262 37.10 -19.67 93.28
C THR A 262 35.70 -19.07 93.26
N THR A 263 34.98 -19.17 94.36
CA THR A 263 33.67 -18.52 94.55
C THR A 263 33.74 -17.57 95.74
N PRO A 264 32.81 -16.60 95.86
CA PRO A 264 32.74 -15.74 97.05
C PRO A 264 32.73 -16.52 98.37
N SER A 265 32.07 -17.68 98.42
CA SER A 265 32.06 -18.53 99.62
C SER A 265 33.41 -19.19 99.87
N ALA A 266 34.06 -19.75 98.84
CA ALA A 266 35.37 -20.39 98.98
C ALA A 266 36.48 -19.41 99.43
N MET A 267 36.33 -18.12 99.11
CA MET A 267 37.20 -17.06 99.63
C MET A 267 36.97 -16.69 101.09
N ALA A 268 35.70 -16.67 101.52
CA ALA A 268 35.36 -16.33 102.89
C ALA A 268 35.85 -17.41 103.87
N ASP A 269 35.75 -18.68 103.45
CA ASP A 269 36.20 -19.84 104.23
C ASP A 269 37.73 -19.90 104.42
N GLN A 270 38.51 -19.28 103.51
CA GLN A 270 39.96 -19.15 103.67
C GLN A 270 40.38 -18.20 104.82
N ARG A 271 39.47 -17.37 105.34
CA ARG A 271 39.74 -16.41 106.43
C ARG A 271 39.21 -16.84 107.79
N GLY A 272 38.54 -17.99 107.93
CA GLY A 272 38.01 -18.47 109.21
C GLY A 272 37.58 -19.94 109.22
N SER A 273 38.06 -20.69 110.22
CA SER A 273 37.87 -22.14 110.42
C SER A 273 36.46 -22.52 110.94
N ASP A 274 35.39 -22.17 110.22
CA ASP A 274 34.06 -22.71 110.53
C ASP A 274 33.26 -22.99 109.24
N GLN A 275 33.15 -24.27 108.90
CA GLN A 275 32.62 -24.76 107.62
C GLN A 275 31.09 -24.73 107.63
N VAL A 276 30.49 -23.61 107.23
CA VAL A 276 29.03 -23.47 107.06
C VAL A 276 28.67 -23.64 105.58
N ILE A 277 27.96 -24.71 105.23
CA ILE A 277 27.47 -24.95 103.86
C ILE A 277 26.45 -23.87 103.49
N ARG A 278 26.81 -22.96 102.59
CA ARG A 278 25.90 -21.96 102.02
C ARG A 278 25.53 -22.37 100.60
N THR A 279 24.24 -22.60 100.35
CA THR A 279 23.70 -22.73 98.99
C THR A 279 23.59 -21.35 98.35
N GLU A 280 24.47 -21.08 97.39
CA GLU A 280 24.47 -19.85 96.59
C GLU A 280 23.29 -19.87 95.61
N ILE A 281 22.28 -19.04 95.84
CA ILE A 281 21.21 -18.77 94.87
C ILE A 281 21.75 -17.68 93.94
N ASN A 282 22.45 -18.10 92.88
CA ASN A 282 23.12 -17.18 91.97
C ASN A 282 22.16 -16.69 90.89
N SER A 283 21.54 -15.52 91.14
CA SER A 283 20.75 -14.77 90.14
C SER A 283 21.43 -13.47 89.70
N ARG A 284 22.74 -13.31 89.97
CA ARG A 284 23.55 -12.15 89.52
C ARG A 284 24.83 -12.66 88.87
N ASP A 285 25.26 -11.99 87.81
CA ASP A 285 26.49 -12.31 87.09
C ASP A 285 27.70 -12.31 88.03
N ILE A 286 28.37 -13.46 88.14
CA ILE A 286 29.58 -13.63 88.95
C ILE A 286 30.69 -12.79 88.30
N PRO A 287 31.35 -11.87 89.03
CA PRO A 287 32.44 -11.07 88.48
C PRO A 287 33.58 -11.95 87.94
N LEU A 288 34.15 -11.57 86.80
CA LEU A 288 35.14 -12.39 86.07
C LEU A 288 36.39 -12.72 86.89
N TYR A 289 36.83 -11.85 87.80
CA TYR A 289 38.04 -12.07 88.60
C TYR A 289 37.97 -13.32 89.50
N PHE A 290 36.77 -13.84 89.80
CA PHE A 290 36.60 -15.09 90.54
C PHE A 290 37.05 -16.33 89.76
N MET A 291 37.18 -16.27 88.43
CA MET A 291 37.78 -17.37 87.63
C MET A 291 39.28 -17.54 87.88
N GLY A 292 39.95 -16.57 88.51
CA GLY A 292 41.38 -16.60 88.83
C GLY A 292 42.29 -16.20 87.67
N ALA A 293 43.44 -15.62 88.02
CA ALA A 293 44.35 -14.99 87.06
C ALA A 293 44.92 -15.96 86.01
N ALA A 294 45.15 -17.24 86.35
CA ALA A 294 45.70 -18.21 85.40
C ALA A 294 44.71 -18.55 84.27
N ALA A 295 43.44 -18.78 84.60
CA ALA A 295 42.41 -19.12 83.61
C ALA A 295 42.09 -17.94 82.70
N LEU A 296 41.96 -16.73 83.28
CA LEU A 296 41.70 -15.51 82.52
C LEU A 296 42.87 -15.16 81.58
N ARG A 297 44.13 -15.37 82.00
CA ARG A 297 45.31 -15.14 81.16
C ARG A 297 45.36 -16.09 79.97
N ALA A 298 45.00 -17.36 80.17
CA ALA A 298 44.90 -18.33 79.09
C ALA A 298 43.81 -17.95 78.07
N GLU A 299 42.63 -17.51 78.52
CA GLU A 299 41.56 -17.03 77.62
C GLU A 299 42.01 -15.79 76.84
N ARG A 300 42.63 -14.82 77.53
CA ARG A 300 43.15 -13.60 76.92
C ARG A 300 44.20 -13.88 75.85
N GLU A 301 45.15 -14.78 76.13
CA GLU A 301 46.21 -15.16 75.19
C GLU A 301 45.60 -15.73 73.90
N VAL A 302 44.65 -16.66 74.02
CA VAL A 302 43.91 -17.23 72.88
C VAL A 302 43.17 -16.15 72.08
N LEU A 303 42.52 -15.19 72.74
CA LEU A 303 41.83 -14.09 72.06
C LEU A 303 42.80 -13.09 71.41
N SER A 304 43.99 -12.90 71.98
CA SER A 304 45.00 -11.98 71.47
C SER A 304 45.71 -12.52 70.21
N GLU A 305 45.93 -13.82 70.14
CA GLU A 305 46.58 -14.48 68.98
C GLU A 305 45.62 -14.76 67.82
N ARG A 306 44.31 -14.70 68.08
CA ARG A 306 43.28 -15.02 67.09
C ARG A 306 43.27 -14.03 65.92
N LYS A 307 43.33 -14.57 64.69
CA LYS A 307 43.37 -13.78 63.44
C LYS A 307 42.03 -13.61 62.73
N ASN A 308 41.08 -14.52 62.96
CA ASN A 308 39.75 -14.50 62.35
C ASN A 308 38.69 -14.80 63.42
N ASP A 309 37.62 -14.01 63.44
CA ASP A 309 36.50 -14.16 64.35
C ASP A 309 35.20 -14.62 63.65
N ASP A 310 35.24 -14.87 62.34
CA ASP A 310 34.07 -15.21 61.52
C ASP A 310 33.25 -16.39 62.06
N PHE A 311 33.90 -17.37 62.71
CA PHE A 311 33.25 -18.55 63.28
C PHE A 311 32.35 -18.26 64.48
N THR A 312 32.44 -17.06 65.07
CA THR A 312 31.66 -16.68 66.25
C THR A 312 30.27 -16.14 65.88
N GLU A 313 30.06 -15.77 64.62
CA GLU A 313 28.80 -15.22 64.12
C GLU A 313 28.34 -15.99 62.87
N PRO A 314 27.37 -16.92 62.99
CA PRO A 314 26.88 -17.74 61.88
C PRO A 314 26.41 -16.93 60.67
N ARG A 315 25.91 -15.70 60.90
CA ARG A 315 25.44 -14.80 59.86
C ARG A 315 26.53 -14.44 58.83
N ILE A 316 27.81 -14.41 59.23
CA ILE A 316 28.93 -14.14 58.32
C ILE A 316 28.99 -15.19 57.20
N ALA A 317 28.88 -16.48 57.54
CA ALA A 317 28.89 -17.56 56.55
C ALA A 317 27.66 -17.51 55.61
N GLU A 318 26.49 -17.10 56.13
CA GLU A 318 25.29 -16.91 55.31
C GLU A 318 25.48 -15.77 54.28
N LEU A 319 26.08 -14.66 54.68
CA LEU A 319 26.34 -13.52 53.80
C LEU A 319 27.39 -13.85 52.74
N GLU A 320 28.42 -14.64 53.08
CA GLU A 320 29.39 -15.16 52.11
C GLU A 320 28.72 -16.08 51.09
N ALA A 321 27.86 -17.01 51.54
CA ALA A 321 27.09 -17.86 50.64
C ALA A 321 26.20 -17.02 49.71
N GLN A 322 25.53 -15.98 50.22
CA GLN A 322 24.75 -15.06 49.40
C GLN A 322 25.61 -14.33 48.36
N LEU A 323 26.82 -13.87 48.72
CA LEU A 323 27.74 -13.25 47.77
C LEU A 323 28.09 -14.20 46.62
N THR A 324 28.39 -15.47 46.91
CA THR A 324 28.69 -16.47 45.86
C THR A 324 27.51 -16.72 44.93
N LEU A 325 26.28 -16.72 45.45
CA LEU A 325 25.08 -16.87 44.63
C LEU A 325 24.83 -15.65 43.73
N LEU A 326 25.25 -14.46 44.16
CA LEU A 326 25.12 -13.22 43.39
C LEU A 326 26.23 -13.05 42.33
N GLU A 327 27.29 -13.86 42.34
CA GLU A 327 28.36 -13.78 41.34
C GLU A 327 27.85 -14.07 39.92
N ASN A 328 26.96 -15.05 39.78
CA ASN A 328 26.42 -15.50 38.49
C ASN A 328 24.91 -15.34 38.44
N ASN A 329 24.43 -14.44 37.58
CA ASN A 329 22.98 -14.29 37.36
C ASN A 329 22.52 -15.18 36.20
N ARG A 330 21.92 -16.32 36.55
CA ARG A 330 21.36 -17.28 35.58
C ARG A 330 20.34 -16.65 34.62
N GLN A 331 19.59 -15.63 35.05
CA GLN A 331 18.62 -14.95 34.17
C GLN A 331 19.35 -14.20 33.05
N VAL A 332 20.45 -13.52 33.38
CA VAL A 332 21.30 -12.85 32.39
C VAL A 332 21.92 -13.87 31.45
N ASP A 333 22.37 -15.02 31.95
CA ASP A 333 22.92 -16.09 31.11
C ASP A 333 21.89 -16.63 30.12
N VAL A 334 20.65 -16.87 30.58
CA VAL A 334 19.54 -17.29 29.71
C VAL A 334 19.24 -16.23 28.65
N LEU A 335 19.18 -14.94 29.02
CA LEU A 335 18.94 -13.85 28.07
C LEU A 335 20.06 -13.71 27.04
N ARG A 336 21.32 -13.95 27.43
CA ARG A 336 22.48 -13.95 26.53
C ARG A 336 22.57 -15.19 25.64
N GLN A 337 22.06 -16.33 26.12
CA GLN A 337 22.04 -17.59 25.37
C GLN A 337 20.93 -17.66 24.32
N ARG A 338 19.91 -16.79 24.38
CA ARG A 338 18.97 -16.58 23.27
C ARG A 338 19.78 -16.02 22.10
N ALA A 339 20.24 -16.90 21.23
CA ALA A 339 21.09 -16.55 20.09
C ALA A 339 20.31 -15.75 19.05
N ASP A 340 20.99 -14.81 18.38
CA ASP A 340 20.44 -13.90 17.36
C ASP A 340 19.67 -14.59 16.22
N SER A 341 19.88 -15.91 16.00
CA SER A 341 19.26 -16.68 14.91
C SER A 341 17.85 -17.21 15.23
N ASP A 342 17.50 -17.38 16.50
CA ASP A 342 16.21 -17.95 16.94
C ASP A 342 15.35 -16.95 17.77
N GLU A 343 15.80 -15.70 17.89
CA GLU A 343 15.08 -14.67 18.65
C GLU A 343 13.67 -14.42 18.11
N ASP A 344 13.50 -14.60 16.80
CA ASP A 344 12.23 -14.42 16.13
C ASP A 344 11.14 -15.38 16.66
N ILE A 345 11.50 -16.51 17.28
CA ILE A 345 10.55 -17.46 17.90
C ILE A 345 9.87 -16.84 19.13
N TYR A 346 10.56 -15.94 19.83
CA TYR A 346 10.04 -15.30 21.05
C TYR A 346 9.17 -14.08 20.76
N LEU A 347 9.10 -13.66 19.49
CA LEU A 347 8.31 -12.51 19.03
C LEU A 347 6.97 -12.99 18.44
N SER A 348 5.93 -13.01 19.28
CA SER A 348 4.56 -13.35 18.84
C SER A 348 4.06 -12.45 17.70
N THR A 349 4.51 -11.19 17.66
CA THR A 349 4.19 -10.23 16.60
C THR A 349 4.87 -10.54 15.27
N LEU A 350 6.03 -11.22 15.27
CA LEU A 350 6.68 -11.63 14.02
C LEU A 350 5.97 -12.79 13.36
N ALA A 351 5.32 -13.67 14.12
CA ALA A 351 4.56 -14.78 13.55
C ALA A 351 3.43 -14.28 12.63
N SER A 352 2.63 -13.31 13.10
CA SER A 352 1.55 -12.73 12.29
C SER A 352 2.07 -11.93 11.08
N LEU A 353 3.18 -11.19 11.24
CA LEU A 353 3.81 -10.47 10.13
C LEU A 353 4.38 -11.41 9.06
N ARG A 354 4.94 -12.56 9.46
CA ARG A 354 5.44 -13.61 8.56
C ARG A 354 4.31 -14.32 7.83
N GLU A 355 3.20 -14.58 8.50
CA GLU A 355 2.00 -15.13 7.87
C GLU A 355 1.49 -14.21 6.78
N GLU A 356 1.31 -12.90 7.07
CA GLU A 356 0.88 -11.92 6.07
C GLU A 356 1.88 -11.82 4.91
N ARG A 357 3.19 -11.82 5.21
CA ARG A 357 4.24 -11.83 4.19
C ARG A 357 4.14 -13.06 3.28
N SER A 358 4.01 -14.25 3.87
CA SER A 358 3.90 -15.49 3.12
C SER A 358 2.64 -15.52 2.26
N ALA A 359 1.53 -15.01 2.77
CA ALA A 359 0.29 -14.85 2.01
C ALA A 359 0.52 -13.96 0.78
N LEU A 360 1.18 -12.81 0.94
CA LEU A 360 1.51 -11.91 -0.18
C LEU A 360 2.49 -12.53 -1.19
N GLU A 361 3.51 -13.25 -0.74
CA GLU A 361 4.47 -13.96 -1.61
C GLU A 361 3.80 -15.10 -2.39
N SER A 362 2.74 -15.70 -1.83
CA SER A 362 1.96 -16.76 -2.49
C SER A 362 1.01 -16.26 -3.57
N ILE A 363 0.81 -14.93 -3.69
CA ILE A 363 -0.06 -14.35 -4.72
C ILE A 363 0.60 -14.55 -6.09
N ALA A 364 0.25 -15.66 -6.75
CA ALA A 364 0.58 -15.95 -8.13
C ALA A 364 -0.58 -15.48 -9.02
N PHE A 365 -0.61 -14.19 -9.36
CA PHE A 365 -1.63 -13.67 -10.25
C PHE A 365 -1.28 -13.95 -11.72
N ASN A 366 -2.09 -14.81 -12.35
CA ASN A 366 -2.03 -15.01 -13.79
C ASN A 366 -2.99 -14.04 -14.49
N PRO A 367 -2.50 -13.06 -15.26
CA PRO A 367 -3.36 -12.19 -16.05
C PRO A 367 -4.07 -12.96 -17.18
N ASP A 368 -3.49 -14.04 -17.68
CA ASP A 368 -3.97 -14.74 -18.87
C ASP A 368 -5.38 -15.28 -18.66
N GLY A 369 -6.30 -14.89 -19.55
CA GLY A 369 -7.71 -15.27 -19.45
C GLY A 369 -8.56 -14.42 -18.50
N MET A 370 -7.98 -13.40 -17.84
CA MET A 370 -8.78 -12.42 -17.11
C MET A 370 -9.67 -11.62 -18.06
N GLN A 371 -10.98 -11.75 -17.87
CA GLN A 371 -11.98 -10.97 -18.57
C GLN A 371 -12.27 -9.69 -17.80
N ILE A 372 -11.71 -8.56 -18.28
CA ILE A 372 -11.93 -7.23 -17.70
C ILE A 372 -13.28 -6.67 -18.14
N VAL A 373 -13.62 -6.90 -19.40
CA VAL A 373 -14.90 -6.54 -20.03
C VAL A 373 -15.38 -7.69 -20.90
N ARG A 374 -16.68 -7.75 -21.17
CA ARG A 374 -17.25 -8.67 -22.15
C ARG A 374 -17.52 -7.93 -23.44
N VAL A 375 -17.04 -8.47 -24.56
CA VAL A 375 -17.44 -7.99 -25.89
C VAL A 375 -18.86 -8.48 -26.17
N ASP A 376 -19.81 -7.56 -26.19
CA ASP A 376 -21.25 -7.85 -26.40
C ASP A 376 -21.60 -7.95 -27.88
N ARG A 377 -20.94 -7.12 -28.70
CA ARG A 377 -21.09 -7.12 -30.15
C ARG A 377 -19.75 -6.90 -30.82
N LEU A 378 -19.30 -7.88 -31.60
CA LEU A 378 -18.14 -7.74 -32.48
C LEU A 378 -18.49 -6.88 -33.70
N ALA A 379 -17.49 -6.16 -34.21
CA ALA A 379 -17.59 -5.49 -35.50
C ALA A 379 -17.72 -6.53 -36.61
N GLN A 380 -18.72 -6.35 -37.47
CA GLN A 380 -18.99 -7.19 -38.64
C GLN A 380 -19.00 -6.32 -39.88
N THR A 381 -18.44 -6.83 -40.98
CA THR A 381 -18.41 -6.12 -42.27
C THR A 381 -19.84 -5.83 -42.73
N PRO A 382 -20.22 -4.55 -42.92
CA PRO A 382 -21.56 -4.18 -43.37
C PRO A 382 -21.72 -4.43 -44.87
N ASP A 383 -22.90 -4.89 -45.27
CA ASP A 383 -23.20 -5.16 -46.69
C ASP A 383 -23.41 -3.87 -47.50
N ASP A 384 -23.99 -2.84 -46.86
CA ASP A 384 -24.34 -1.58 -47.52
C ASP A 384 -23.47 -0.39 -47.03
N PRO A 385 -23.04 0.50 -47.94
CA PRO A 385 -22.31 1.71 -47.58
C PRO A 385 -23.23 2.75 -46.94
N ILE A 386 -22.72 3.50 -45.95
CA ILE A 386 -23.45 4.60 -45.31
C ILE A 386 -23.46 5.88 -46.16
N LYS A 387 -22.42 6.08 -46.98
CA LYS A 387 -22.25 7.22 -47.89
C LYS A 387 -21.51 6.78 -49.17
N PRO A 388 -21.76 7.40 -50.33
CA PRO A 388 -22.82 8.39 -50.59
C PRO A 388 -24.21 7.75 -50.65
N LYS A 389 -25.24 8.47 -50.17
CA LYS A 389 -26.64 8.04 -50.33
C LYS A 389 -27.08 8.24 -51.78
N ARG A 390 -26.80 7.26 -52.64
CA ARG A 390 -26.97 7.35 -54.10
C ARG A 390 -28.36 7.85 -54.50
N THR A 391 -29.41 7.29 -53.89
CA THR A 391 -30.81 7.68 -54.14
C THR A 391 -31.10 9.14 -53.78
N LEU A 392 -30.58 9.61 -52.63
CA LEU A 392 -30.74 10.99 -52.18
C LEU A 392 -30.02 11.98 -53.11
N ILE A 393 -28.81 11.65 -53.56
CA ILE A 393 -28.04 12.50 -54.49
C ILE A 393 -28.77 12.64 -55.83
N ILE A 394 -29.29 11.53 -56.37
CA ILE A 394 -30.03 11.54 -57.63
C ILE A 394 -31.33 12.35 -57.48
N ALA A 395 -32.06 12.20 -56.37
CA ALA A 395 -33.28 12.97 -56.10
C ALA A 395 -33.00 14.48 -56.00
N ILE A 396 -31.93 14.87 -55.28
CA ILE A 396 -31.49 16.27 -55.19
C ILE A 396 -31.05 16.79 -56.56
N GLY A 397 -30.31 15.99 -57.33
CA GLY A 397 -29.90 16.33 -58.69
C GLY A 397 -31.08 16.59 -59.62
N LEU A 398 -32.16 15.80 -59.49
CA LEU A 398 -33.39 16.00 -60.26
C LEU A 398 -34.11 17.30 -59.86
N VAL A 399 -34.24 17.58 -58.56
CA VAL A 399 -34.89 18.82 -58.08
C VAL A 399 -34.09 20.06 -58.47
N LEU A 400 -32.78 20.06 -58.23
CA LEU A 400 -31.89 21.17 -58.61
C LEU A 400 -31.82 21.34 -60.12
N GLY A 401 -31.76 20.24 -60.87
CA GLY A 401 -31.84 20.24 -62.33
C GLY A 401 -33.14 20.87 -62.83
N GLY A 402 -34.27 20.55 -62.21
CA GLY A 402 -35.57 21.15 -62.49
C GLY A 402 -35.59 22.65 -62.22
N MET A 403 -35.08 23.08 -61.07
CA MET A 403 -34.97 24.50 -60.71
C MET A 403 -34.06 25.28 -61.67
N LEU A 404 -32.89 24.73 -62.03
CA LEU A 404 -31.99 25.33 -63.01
C LEU A 404 -32.62 25.35 -64.41
N GLY A 405 -33.35 24.30 -64.78
CA GLY A 405 -34.13 24.26 -66.02
C GLY A 405 -35.18 25.36 -66.08
N LEU A 406 -35.93 25.56 -65.00
CA LEU A 406 -36.90 26.66 -64.86
C LEU A 406 -36.22 28.02 -64.98
N MET A 407 -35.14 28.26 -64.22
CA MET A 407 -34.39 29.53 -64.26
C MET A 407 -33.81 29.84 -65.64
N THR A 408 -33.22 28.85 -66.30
CA THR A 408 -32.66 29.02 -67.65
C THR A 408 -33.75 29.30 -68.69
N ALA A 409 -34.93 28.69 -68.56
CA ALA A 409 -36.07 28.96 -69.43
C ALA A 409 -36.60 30.40 -69.26
N LEU A 410 -36.68 30.89 -68.02
CA LEU A 410 -37.09 32.26 -67.71
C LEU A 410 -36.05 33.29 -68.21
N PHE A 411 -34.77 33.05 -67.96
CA PHE A 411 -33.70 33.94 -68.41
C PHE A 411 -33.66 34.03 -69.95
N ARG A 412 -33.83 32.90 -70.64
CA ARG A 412 -33.94 32.87 -72.10
C ARG A 412 -35.17 33.62 -72.62
N HIS A 413 -36.29 33.59 -71.88
CA HIS A 413 -37.49 34.34 -72.24
C HIS A 413 -37.25 35.84 -72.16
N VAL A 414 -36.66 36.34 -71.05
CA VAL A 414 -36.32 37.76 -70.86
C VAL A 414 -35.33 38.25 -71.91
N LEU A 415 -34.31 37.46 -72.25
CA LEU A 415 -33.33 37.79 -73.29
C LEU A 415 -33.96 37.87 -74.68
N ARG A 416 -34.87 36.97 -75.02
CA ARG A 416 -35.59 37.01 -76.31
C ARG A 416 -36.62 38.13 -76.38
N GLY A 417 -37.21 38.53 -75.24
CA GLY A 417 -38.08 39.70 -75.14
C GLY A 417 -37.35 41.05 -75.30
N ARG A 418 -36.02 41.09 -75.16
CA ARG A 418 -35.19 42.30 -75.38
C ARG A 418 -34.63 42.45 -76.80
N VAL A 419 -34.74 41.42 -77.65
CA VAL A 419 -34.19 41.40 -79.02
C VAL A 419 -35.31 41.38 -80.09
N GLY A 420 -36.56 41.61 -79.67
CA GLY A 420 -37.74 41.69 -80.53
C GLY A 420 -38.26 43.11 -80.66
#